data_AF-D3GIG8-F1
#
_entry.id   AF-D3GIG8-F1
#
_cell.length_a   1.000
_cell.length_b   1.000
_cell.length_c   1.000
_cell.angle_alpha   90.00
_cell.angle_beta   90.00
_cell.angle_gamma   90.00
#
_symmetry.space_group_name_H-M   'P 1'
#
loop_
_entity.id
_entity.type
_entity.pdbx_description
1 polymer ?
#
loop_
_entity_poly.entity_id
_entity_poly.type
_entity_poly.pdbx_seq_one_letter_code
_entity_poly.pdbx_strand_id
1 'polypeptide(L)'
;DIGDIVRGKDLYLGAPNKEKIKLEENLKKIYDNIKNENAELSKLSLEKVREYWWAIHRKELWEALTCSAPKGANNIVYKLDRPKYSSDRCGHNNNGDPLTNKDYVPTNIK
;
A
#
# COMPACT_ATOMS: atom_id res chain seq x y z
N ASP A 1 2.41 6.38 -1.42
CA ASP A 1 2.01 6.60 -2.82
C ASP A 1 1.18 5.44 -3.34
N ILE A 2 1.75 4.28 -3.73
CA ILE A 2 0.96 3.14 -4.25
C ILE A 2 -0.16 2.74 -3.28
N GLY A 3 0.16 2.58 -1.99
CA GLY A 3 -0.85 2.27 -0.97
C GLY A 3 -1.90 3.37 -0.79
N ASP A 4 -1.57 4.63 -1.04
CA ASP A 4 -2.55 5.73 -0.96
C ASP A 4 -3.47 5.72 -2.18
N ILE A 5 -2.97 5.41 -3.37
CA ILE A 5 -3.77 5.22 -4.58
C ILE A 5 -4.73 4.04 -4.39
N VAL A 6 -4.21 2.89 -3.94
CA VAL A 6 -5.00 1.69 -3.67
C VAL A 6 -6.11 1.97 -2.65
N ARG A 7 -5.85 2.83 -1.65
CA ARG A 7 -6.82 3.16 -0.58
C ARG A 7 -7.68 4.39 -0.85
N GLY A 8 -7.46 5.10 -1.95
CA GLY A 8 -8.21 6.33 -2.29
C GLY A 8 -7.82 7.54 -1.44
N LYS A 9 -6.60 7.54 -0.89
CA LYS A 9 -6.02 8.60 -0.03
C LYS A 9 -4.95 9.43 -0.73
N ASP A 10 -4.66 9.14 -2.00
CA ASP A 10 -3.65 9.89 -2.74
C ASP A 10 -4.08 11.34 -2.99
N LEU A 11 -3.39 12.29 -2.33
CA LEU A 11 -3.63 13.72 -2.48
C LEU A 11 -3.03 14.28 -3.78
N TYR A 12 -2.11 13.55 -4.42
CA TYR A 12 -1.48 13.95 -5.67
C TYR A 12 -2.39 13.81 -6.90
N LEU A 13 -3.65 13.42 -6.69
CA LEU A 13 -4.69 13.46 -7.70
C LEU A 13 -4.92 14.87 -8.27
N GLY A 14 -4.50 15.95 -7.58
CA GLY A 14 -4.30 17.29 -8.15
C GLY A 14 -5.45 17.81 -9.03
N ALA A 15 -5.13 18.57 -10.08
CA ALA A 15 -6.11 18.95 -11.09
C ALA A 15 -6.58 17.69 -11.85
N PRO A 16 -7.90 17.52 -12.06
CA PRO A 16 -8.44 16.32 -12.69
C PRO A 16 -7.86 16.14 -14.09
N ASN A 17 -7.00 15.13 -14.26
CA ASN A 17 -6.62 14.65 -15.57
C ASN A 17 -7.45 13.39 -15.89
N LYS A 18 -7.75 13.17 -17.18
CA LYS A 18 -8.66 12.08 -17.60
C LYS A 18 -8.16 10.69 -17.19
N GLU A 19 -6.85 10.50 -17.17
CA GLU A 19 -6.22 9.21 -16.83
C GLU A 19 -6.38 8.87 -15.35
N LYS A 20 -6.18 9.82 -14.44
CA LYS A 20 -6.36 9.66 -13.00
C LYS A 20 -7.81 9.38 -12.64
N ILE A 21 -8.76 10.08 -13.28
CA ILE A 21 -10.19 9.82 -13.10
C ILE A 21 -10.51 8.39 -13.55
N LYS A 22 -10.05 8.00 -14.74
CA LYS A 22 -10.27 6.65 -15.27
C LYS A 22 -9.65 5.58 -14.38
N LEU A 23 -8.47 5.83 -13.82
CA LEU A 23 -7.82 4.91 -12.88
C LEU A 23 -8.65 4.74 -11.60
N GLU A 24 -9.08 5.83 -10.97
CA GLU A 24 -9.88 5.77 -9.75
C GLU A 24 -11.27 5.16 -10.00
N GLU A 25 -11.90 5.43 -11.14
CA GLU A 25 -13.15 4.77 -11.55
C GLU A 25 -12.97 3.26 -11.72
N ASN A 26 -11.87 2.82 -12.34
CA ASN A 26 -11.57 1.40 -12.49
C ASN A 26 -11.31 0.73 -11.15
N LEU A 27 -10.56 1.37 -10.25
CA LEU A 27 -10.31 0.86 -8.90
C LEU A 27 -11.63 0.75 -8.11
N LYS A 28 -12.48 1.77 -8.16
CA LYS A 28 -13.81 1.72 -7.52
C LYS A 28 -14.63 0.53 -8.03
N LYS A 29 -14.70 0.33 -9.35
CA LYS A 29 -15.42 -0.82 -9.95
C LYS A 29 -14.87 -2.17 -9.46
N ILE A 30 -13.55 -2.33 -9.40
CA ILE A 30 -12.92 -3.55 -8.90
C ILE A 30 -13.31 -3.81 -7.44
N TYR A 31 -13.20 -2.80 -6.58
CA TYR A 31 -13.50 -2.97 -5.16
C TYR A 31 -15.00 -3.09 -4.88
N ASP A 32 -15.87 -2.47 -5.69
CA ASP A 32 -17.32 -2.67 -5.61
C ASP A 32 -17.70 -4.10 -5.98
N ASN A 33 -17.05 -4.68 -7.00
CA ASN A 33 -17.26 -6.10 -7.34
C ASN A 33 -16.82 -7.02 -6.19
N ILE A 34 -15.60 -6.84 -5.67
CA ILE A 34 -15.09 -7.60 -4.51
C ILE A 34 -16.04 -7.47 -3.31
N LYS A 35 -16.53 -6.26 -3.06
CA LYS A 35 -17.47 -5.97 -1.98
C LYS A 35 -18.80 -6.71 -2.17
N ASN A 36 -19.33 -6.75 -3.39
CA ASN A 36 -20.64 -7.32 -3.68
C ASN A 36 -20.61 -8.86 -3.78
N GLU A 37 -19.45 -9.46 -4.03
CA GLU A 37 -19.26 -10.92 -4.06
C GLU A 37 -19.21 -11.55 -2.67
N ASN A 38 -19.08 -10.76 -1.60
CA ASN A 38 -18.98 -11.27 -0.23
C ASN A 38 -20.00 -10.59 0.70
N ALA A 39 -20.85 -11.40 1.36
CA ALA A 39 -21.93 -10.91 2.22
C ALA A 39 -21.45 -10.13 3.47
N GLU A 40 -20.23 -10.38 3.95
CA GLU A 40 -19.65 -9.62 5.06
C GLU A 40 -19.02 -8.31 4.57
N LEU A 41 -18.38 -8.32 3.39
CA LEU A 41 -17.83 -7.10 2.79
C LEU A 41 -18.93 -6.14 2.34
N SER A 42 -20.07 -6.65 1.86
CA SER A 42 -21.19 -5.82 1.39
C SER A 42 -21.74 -4.86 2.45
N LYS A 43 -21.59 -5.22 3.74
CA LYS A 43 -21.94 -4.39 4.91
C LYS A 43 -20.94 -3.26 5.18
N LEU A 44 -19.75 -3.30 4.59
CA LEU A 44 -18.68 -2.33 4.81
C LEU A 44 -18.72 -1.18 3.81
N SER A 45 -18.16 -0.03 4.19
CA SER A 45 -17.88 1.04 3.22
C SER A 45 -16.77 0.61 2.26
N LEU A 46 -16.79 1.13 1.03
CA LEU A 46 -15.77 0.84 0.02
C LEU A 46 -14.36 1.19 0.53
N GLU A 47 -14.23 2.27 1.29
CA GLU A 47 -12.99 2.70 1.95
C GLU A 47 -12.45 1.63 2.90
N LYS A 48 -13.30 1.01 3.73
CA LYS A 48 -12.89 -0.07 4.64
C LYS A 48 -12.44 -1.31 3.87
N VAL A 49 -13.12 -1.65 2.78
CA VAL A 49 -12.73 -2.77 1.91
C VAL A 49 -11.33 -2.53 1.33
N ARG A 50 -11.05 -1.32 0.85
CA ARG A 50 -9.73 -0.94 0.32
C ARG A 50 -8.63 -0.98 1.39
N GLU A 51 -8.91 -0.53 2.62
CA GLU A 51 -7.98 -0.62 3.75
C GLU A 51 -7.65 -2.07 4.13
N TYR A 52 -8.67 -2.94 4.21
CA TYR A 52 -8.45 -4.36 4.50
C TYR A 52 -7.69 -5.07 3.40
N TRP A 53 -8.04 -4.79 2.13
CA TRP A 53 -7.30 -5.34 1.00
C TRP A 53 -5.82 -4.94 1.06
N TRP A 54 -5.52 -3.66 1.31
CA TRP A 54 -4.12 -3.22 1.47
C TRP A 54 -3.44 -3.92 2.63
N ALA A 55 -4.08 -4.01 3.80
CA ALA A 55 -3.49 -4.65 4.98
C ALA A 55 -3.15 -6.13 4.74
N ILE A 56 -3.95 -6.85 3.96
CA ILE A 56 -3.72 -8.25 3.60
C ILE A 56 -2.58 -8.40 2.58
N HIS A 57 -2.59 -7.59 1.52
CA HIS A 57 -1.68 -7.76 0.38
C HIS A 57 -0.41 -6.92 0.43
N ARG A 58 -0.23 -6.04 1.43
CA ARG A 58 0.94 -5.15 1.53
C ARG A 58 2.27 -5.89 1.51
N LYS A 59 2.32 -7.10 2.07
CA LYS A 59 3.53 -7.93 2.10
C LYS A 59 3.91 -8.42 0.70
N GLU A 60 2.96 -9.01 -0.02
CA GLU A 60 3.16 -9.50 -1.38
C GLU A 60 3.56 -8.37 -2.34
N LEU A 61 2.92 -7.21 -2.20
CA LEU A 61 3.28 -6.02 -2.98
C LEU A 61 4.68 -5.50 -2.65
N TRP A 62 5.10 -5.60 -1.39
CA TRP A 62 6.46 -5.24 -1.00
C TRP A 62 7.51 -6.18 -1.57
N GLU A 63 7.26 -7.50 -1.54
CA GLU A 63 8.10 -8.50 -2.17
C GLU A 63 8.24 -8.20 -3.67
N ALA A 64 7.14 -7.91 -4.38
CA ALA A 64 7.17 -7.52 -5.78
C ALA A 64 7.98 -6.23 -6.01
N LEU A 65 7.78 -5.19 -5.19
CA LEU A 65 8.49 -3.91 -5.29
C LEU A 65 10.01 -4.06 -5.11
N THR A 66 10.40 -4.96 -4.21
CA THR A 66 11.81 -5.17 -3.84
C THR A 66 12.51 -6.28 -4.64
N CYS A 67 11.81 -6.90 -5.59
CA CYS A 67 12.33 -8.00 -6.41
C CYS A 67 13.68 -7.67 -7.09
N SER A 68 13.79 -6.44 -7.61
CA SER A 68 15.01 -5.94 -8.28
C SER A 68 15.91 -5.10 -7.37
N ALA A 69 15.64 -5.05 -6.06
CA ALA A 69 16.49 -4.29 -5.14
C ALA A 69 17.91 -4.91 -5.11
N PRO A 70 18.96 -4.07 -5.15
CA PRO A 70 20.33 -4.57 -5.24
C PRO A 70 20.76 -5.27 -3.95
N LYS A 71 21.71 -6.17 -4.09
CA LYS A 71 22.37 -6.81 -2.95
C LYS A 71 23.11 -5.75 -2.12
N GLY A 72 22.98 -5.80 -0.80
CA GLY A 72 23.49 -4.83 0.17
C GLY A 72 22.57 -3.63 0.44
N ALA A 73 21.48 -3.44 -0.32
CA ALA A 73 20.52 -2.39 -0.01
C ALA A 73 19.63 -2.80 1.15
N ASN A 74 19.62 -1.99 2.22
CA ASN A 74 18.79 -2.20 3.40
C ASN A 74 17.98 -0.94 3.69
N ASN A 75 16.74 -1.11 4.14
CA ASN A 75 15.94 -0.04 4.71
C ASN A 75 16.26 0.14 6.18
N ILE A 76 16.23 1.39 6.65
CA ILE A 76 16.53 1.75 8.04
C ILE A 76 15.28 2.39 8.65
N VAL A 77 14.88 1.89 9.81
CA VAL A 77 13.79 2.45 10.60
C VAL A 77 14.35 2.87 11.96
N TYR A 78 14.35 4.17 12.22
CA TYR A 78 14.74 4.72 13.51
C TYR A 78 13.59 4.55 14.51
N LYS A 79 13.80 3.70 15.52
CA LYS A 79 12.88 3.58 16.67
C LYS A 79 13.55 4.14 17.90
N LEU A 80 13.14 5.35 18.32
CA LEU A 80 13.51 6.12 19.52
C LEU A 80 14.99 6.11 19.96
N ASP A 81 15.69 4.98 20.05
CA ASP A 81 17.15 4.88 20.28
C ASP A 81 17.84 3.64 19.63
N ARG A 82 17.11 2.81 18.86
CA ARG A 82 17.69 1.62 18.19
C ARG A 82 17.27 1.55 16.72
N PRO A 83 18.17 1.84 15.76
CA PRO A 83 17.85 1.66 14.36
C PRO A 83 17.64 0.18 14.07
N LYS A 84 16.55 -0.13 13.35
CA LYS A 84 16.31 -1.45 12.79
C LYS A 84 16.65 -1.42 11.30
N TYR A 85 17.45 -2.38 10.88
CA TYR A 85 17.81 -2.59 9.48
C TYR A 85 16.98 -3.72 8.91
N SER A 86 16.53 -3.56 7.67
CA SER A 86 16.05 -4.71 6.91
C SER A 86 17.19 -5.66 6.59
N SER A 87 16.82 -6.90 6.28
CA SER A 87 17.72 -7.77 5.54
C SER A 87 17.98 -7.20 4.14
N ASP A 88 18.85 -7.90 3.43
CA ASP A 88 19.27 -7.62 2.07
C ASP A 88 18.08 -7.36 1.12
N ARG A 89 18.33 -6.64 0.03
CA ARG A 89 17.34 -6.25 -0.97
C ARG A 89 16.11 -5.58 -0.35
N CYS A 90 16.34 -4.62 0.53
CA CYS A 90 15.30 -3.85 1.20
C CYS A 90 14.32 -4.73 2.02
N GLY A 91 14.75 -5.92 2.45
CA GLY A 91 13.91 -6.87 3.17
C GLY A 91 13.07 -7.78 2.27
N HIS A 92 13.45 -7.97 1.01
CA HIS A 92 12.69 -8.76 0.02
C HIS A 92 12.31 -10.17 0.51
N ASN A 93 13.26 -10.88 1.14
CA ASN A 93 13.05 -12.24 1.63
C ASN A 93 12.69 -12.29 3.13
N ASN A 94 12.19 -11.20 3.69
CA ASN A 94 11.72 -11.23 5.07
C ASN A 94 10.41 -12.01 5.14
N ASN A 95 10.38 -13.07 5.97
CA ASN A 95 9.14 -13.82 6.23
C ASN A 95 8.05 -13.01 6.96
N GLY A 96 8.30 -11.74 7.28
CA GLY A 96 7.38 -10.84 7.99
C GLY A 96 6.99 -9.61 7.18
N ASP A 97 6.19 -8.74 7.80
CA ASP A 97 5.71 -7.51 7.18
C ASP A 97 6.85 -6.56 6.77
N PRO A 98 6.62 -5.68 5.78
CA PRO A 98 7.54 -4.61 5.45
C PRO A 98 7.91 -3.82 6.69
N LEU A 99 9.19 -3.58 6.91
CA LEU A 99 9.65 -2.87 8.11
C LEU A 99 9.20 -1.41 8.15
N THR A 100 8.82 -0.85 6.99
CA THR A 100 8.32 0.52 6.85
C THR A 100 6.82 0.61 7.10
N ASN A 101 6.41 1.68 7.79
CA ASN A 101 5.00 2.06 7.94
C ASN A 101 4.67 3.36 7.20
N LYS A 102 5.49 3.74 6.20
CA LYS A 102 5.27 4.95 5.40
C LYS A 102 3.96 4.92 4.61
N ASP A 103 3.41 3.74 4.35
CA ASP A 103 2.06 3.56 3.83
C ASP A 103 1.00 4.08 4.80
N TYR A 104 1.18 4.05 6.12
CA TYR A 104 0.21 4.57 7.09
C TYR A 104 0.41 6.03 7.50
N VAL A 105 1.45 6.69 7.01
CA VAL A 105 1.66 8.14 7.21
C VAL A 105 0.71 8.92 6.27
N PRO A 106 0.09 10.02 6.69
CA PRO A 106 -0.68 10.88 5.78
C PRO A 106 0.19 11.49 4.68
N THR A 107 -0.32 11.53 3.44
CA THR A 107 0.45 11.93 2.24
C THR A 107 1.03 13.34 2.31
N ASN A 108 0.39 14.28 3.01
CA ASN A 108 0.85 15.67 3.13
C ASN A 108 2.08 15.86 4.05
N ILE A 109 2.50 14.83 4.79
CA ILE A 109 3.62 14.88 5.74
C ILE A 109 4.60 13.71 5.54
N LYS A 110 4.58 13.06 4.37
CA LYS A 110 5.53 12.01 4.00
C LYS A 110 6.90 12.54 3.61
#